data_AF-A0A7X8LY28-F1
#
_entry.id   AF-A0A7X8LY28-F1
#
_cell.length_a   1.000
_cell.length_b   1.000
_cell.length_c   1.000
_cell.angle_alpha   90.00
_cell.angle_beta   90.00
_cell.angle_gamma   90.00
#
_symmetry.space_group_name_H-M   'P 1'
#
loop_
_entity.id
_entity.type
_entity.pdbx_description
1 polymer ?
#
loop_
_entity_poly.entity_id
_entity_poly.type
_entity_poly.pdbx_seq_one_letter_code
_entity_poly.pdbx_strand_id
1 'polypeptide(L)'
;SGADITEINTIRKRLSAVKGGKFAKLCEPAQVISVVLSDIIGDPLDMIASGPAYPDSSTSEQAIGIIRKYGITVSAETMELIKMETPSELNNVRTKITGSVTQLCAAAERTCRELGYEPVVLTASLRCQAREAGSFLASIAQYYNSSEKSLAFIAGGETVVQLKGKGKGGRNQELALAAAEDISELDNVAVFSIGSDGTDGPTDAAGGYVDTGTKKILSEKGIDIFKTLENNNAYYALQASGGLIITGPTGTNVNDLSVLLIKR
;
A
#
# COMPACT_ATOMS: atom_id res chain seq x y z
N SER A 1 5.83 -3.42 -23.56
CA SER A 1 6.99 -4.31 -23.40
C SER A 1 6.94 -5.17 -22.15
N GLY A 2 6.12 -4.90 -21.12
CA GLY A 2 5.98 -5.82 -19.96
C GLY A 2 7.26 -5.98 -19.13
N ALA A 3 8.16 -4.99 -19.15
CA ALA A 3 9.33 -4.94 -18.28
C ALA A 3 8.89 -4.69 -16.84
N ASP A 4 9.54 -5.36 -15.89
CA ASP A 4 9.27 -5.13 -14.48
C ASP A 4 9.87 -3.79 -14.03
N ILE A 5 9.42 -3.31 -12.86
CA ILE A 5 9.84 -1.99 -12.34
C ILE A 5 11.33 -1.93 -12.02
N THR A 6 11.95 -3.06 -11.67
CA THR A 6 13.37 -3.17 -11.35
C THR A 6 14.21 -3.01 -12.62
N GLU A 7 13.79 -3.64 -13.72
CA GLU A 7 14.40 -3.50 -15.04
C GLU A 7 14.31 -2.05 -15.54
N ILE A 8 13.13 -1.45 -15.42
CA ILE A 8 12.92 -0.05 -15.80
C ILE A 8 13.83 0.88 -14.99
N ASN A 9 13.93 0.66 -13.67
CA ASN A 9 14.78 1.48 -12.81
C ASN A 9 16.27 1.29 -13.11
N THR A 10 16.72 0.07 -13.43
CA THR A 10 18.10 -0.22 -13.86
C THR A 10 18.52 0.62 -15.07
N ILE A 11 17.63 0.78 -16.06
CA ILE A 11 17.86 1.66 -17.22
C ILE A 11 17.78 3.13 -16.82
N ARG A 12 16.75 3.53 -16.06
CA ARG A 12 16.47 4.92 -15.70
C ARG A 12 17.60 5.56 -14.88
N LYS A 13 18.24 4.81 -13.99
CA LYS A 13 19.37 5.30 -13.17
C LYS A 13 20.58 5.68 -14.05
N ARG A 14 20.85 4.95 -15.13
CA ARG A 14 21.94 5.22 -16.08
C ARG A 14 21.68 6.45 -16.93
N LEU A 15 20.45 6.62 -17.40
CA LEU A 15 20.02 7.77 -18.21
C LEU A 15 19.73 9.05 -17.40
N SER A 16 20.12 9.08 -16.12
CA SER A 16 19.91 10.23 -15.24
C SER A 16 21.23 10.77 -14.70
N ALA A 17 21.29 12.08 -14.53
CA ALA A 17 22.40 12.77 -13.87
C ALA A 17 22.37 12.66 -12.34
N VAL A 18 21.22 12.30 -11.74
CA VAL A 18 21.02 12.39 -10.27
C VAL A 18 20.60 11.07 -9.62
N LYS A 19 20.00 10.13 -10.35
CA LYS A 19 19.53 8.84 -9.82
C LYS A 19 20.69 7.86 -9.60
N GLY A 20 20.44 6.78 -8.86
CA GLY A 20 21.43 5.72 -8.60
C GLY A 20 22.69 6.24 -7.92
N GLY A 21 22.53 7.04 -6.86
CA GLY A 21 23.62 7.57 -6.04
C GLY A 21 24.35 8.78 -6.62
N LYS A 22 24.07 9.16 -7.87
CA LYS A 22 24.78 10.26 -8.55
C LYS A 22 24.55 11.62 -7.89
N PHE A 23 23.37 11.90 -7.33
CA PHE A 23 23.13 13.13 -6.58
C PHE A 23 24.04 13.22 -5.34
N ALA A 24 24.10 12.15 -4.54
CA ALA A 24 25.00 12.11 -3.39
C ALA A 24 26.46 12.29 -3.81
N LYS A 25 26.86 11.67 -4.94
CA LYS A 25 28.21 11.82 -5.49
C LYS A 25 28.53 13.26 -5.89
N LEU A 26 27.58 13.97 -6.50
CA LEU A 26 27.72 15.38 -6.86
C LEU A 26 27.82 16.31 -5.65
N CYS A 27 27.30 15.90 -4.49
CA CYS A 27 27.42 16.67 -3.26
C CYS A 27 28.78 16.54 -2.57
N GLU A 28 29.65 15.60 -2.98
CA GLU A 28 30.97 15.44 -2.35
C GLU A 28 31.80 16.73 -2.46
N PRO A 29 32.53 17.11 -1.39
CA PRO A 29 32.74 16.39 -0.13
C PRO A 29 31.67 16.63 0.96
N ALA A 30 30.61 17.40 0.68
CA ALA A 30 29.56 17.67 1.65
C ALA A 30 28.79 16.38 2.03
N GLN A 31 28.25 16.38 3.26
CA GLN A 31 27.42 15.30 3.78
C GLN A 31 25.96 15.49 3.37
N VAL A 32 25.28 14.40 3.03
CA VAL A 32 23.86 14.34 2.70
C VAL A 32 23.12 13.61 3.81
N ILE A 33 22.13 14.27 4.41
CA ILE A 33 21.19 13.64 5.35
C ILE A 33 19.86 13.47 4.61
N SER A 34 19.49 12.22 4.32
CA SER A 34 18.26 11.88 3.63
C SER A 34 17.19 11.48 4.64
N VAL A 35 16.09 12.23 4.68
CA VAL A 35 14.91 11.94 5.49
C VAL A 35 13.80 11.47 4.55
N VAL A 36 13.40 10.21 4.66
CA VAL A 36 12.56 9.54 3.67
C VAL A 36 11.18 9.27 4.23
N LEU A 37 10.17 9.67 3.45
CA LEU A 37 8.79 9.21 3.56
C LEU A 37 8.58 8.18 2.43
N SER A 38 8.39 6.92 2.81
CA SER A 38 8.33 5.79 1.88
C SER A 38 6.88 5.45 1.53
N ASP A 39 6.57 5.49 0.24
CA ASP A 39 5.32 5.03 -0.38
C ASP A 39 5.49 3.66 -1.04
N ILE A 40 6.60 2.96 -0.79
CA ILE A 40 6.90 1.65 -1.37
C ILE A 40 6.99 0.62 -0.25
N ILE A 41 6.21 -0.45 -0.36
CA ILE A 41 6.21 -1.57 0.58
C ILE A 41 7.63 -2.15 0.72
N GLY A 42 8.05 -2.33 1.98
CA GLY A 42 9.39 -2.86 2.32
C GLY A 42 10.49 -1.81 2.34
N ASP A 43 10.17 -0.55 2.07
CA ASP A 43 11.07 0.60 2.11
C ASP A 43 12.39 0.47 1.30
N PRO A 44 12.36 -0.04 0.04
CA PRO A 44 13.56 -0.19 -0.79
C PRO A 44 14.11 1.17 -1.25
N LEU A 45 15.12 1.67 -0.54
CA LEU A 45 15.74 2.99 -0.77
C LEU A 45 16.30 3.18 -2.19
N ASP A 46 16.71 2.10 -2.86
CA ASP A 46 17.22 2.14 -4.23
C ASP A 46 16.11 2.35 -5.27
N MET A 47 14.86 2.05 -4.91
CA MET A 47 13.67 2.21 -5.73
C MET A 47 12.97 3.54 -5.46
N ILE A 48 12.97 4.02 -4.21
CA ILE A 48 12.38 5.31 -3.82
C ILE A 48 13.10 6.44 -4.55
N ALA A 49 12.37 7.17 -5.39
CA ALA A 49 12.91 8.17 -6.33
C ALA A 49 14.04 7.65 -7.24
N SER A 50 14.15 6.32 -7.42
CA SER A 50 15.29 5.64 -8.05
C SER A 50 16.64 5.89 -7.35
N GLY A 51 16.62 6.05 -6.03
CA GLY A 51 17.80 6.07 -5.17
C GLY A 51 18.82 7.18 -5.49
N PRO A 52 18.46 8.47 -5.50
CA PRO A 52 19.41 9.54 -5.83
C PRO A 52 20.56 9.66 -4.83
N ALA A 53 20.32 9.32 -3.56
CA ALA A 53 21.31 9.27 -2.49
C ALA A 53 21.48 7.84 -1.95
N TYR A 54 21.37 6.84 -2.81
CA TYR A 54 21.52 5.44 -2.43
C TYR A 54 22.40 4.72 -3.46
N PRO A 55 23.33 3.84 -3.04
CA PRO A 55 24.17 3.10 -3.99
C PRO A 55 23.32 2.25 -4.92
N ASP A 56 23.76 2.12 -6.16
CA ASP A 56 23.10 1.27 -7.15
C ASP A 56 23.90 -0.03 -7.32
N SER A 57 23.28 -1.15 -6.99
CA SER A 57 23.88 -2.48 -7.15
C SER A 57 23.75 -3.04 -8.56
N SER A 58 22.96 -2.39 -9.43
CA SER A 58 22.79 -2.84 -10.82
C SER A 58 23.99 -2.49 -11.68
N THR A 59 24.29 -3.32 -12.69
CA THR A 59 25.46 -3.14 -13.57
C THR A 59 25.09 -2.73 -14.99
N SER A 60 26.06 -2.12 -15.70
CA SER A 60 25.92 -1.77 -17.12
C SER A 60 25.61 -3.01 -17.96
N GLU A 61 26.19 -4.16 -17.61
CA GLU A 61 25.91 -5.44 -18.25
C GLU A 61 24.43 -5.84 -18.11
N GLN A 62 23.86 -5.71 -16.91
CA GLN A 62 22.42 -5.97 -16.69
C GLN A 62 21.56 -5.02 -17.53
N ALA A 63 21.91 -3.74 -17.57
CA ALA A 63 21.20 -2.74 -18.38
C ALA A 63 21.24 -3.07 -19.89
N ILE A 64 22.40 -3.47 -20.42
CA ILE A 64 22.55 -3.94 -21.81
C ILE A 64 21.72 -5.21 -22.03
N GLY A 65 21.72 -6.13 -21.07
CA GLY A 65 20.89 -7.33 -21.07
C GLY A 65 19.40 -7.03 -21.21
N ILE A 66 18.89 -6.03 -20.47
CA ILE A 66 17.49 -5.59 -20.54
C ILE A 66 17.17 -5.01 -21.93
N ILE A 67 18.03 -4.14 -22.48
CA ILE A 67 17.84 -3.58 -23.83
C ILE A 67 17.72 -4.70 -24.87
N ARG A 68 18.61 -5.71 -24.80
CA ARG A 68 18.58 -6.88 -25.67
C ARG A 68 17.31 -7.73 -25.46
N LYS A 69 16.97 -8.02 -24.20
CA LYS A 69 15.78 -8.81 -23.82
C LYS A 69 14.51 -8.26 -24.45
N TYR A 70 14.36 -6.93 -24.49
CA TYR A 70 13.19 -6.26 -25.03
C TYR A 70 13.33 -5.78 -26.48
N GLY A 71 14.45 -6.06 -27.14
CA GLY A 71 14.69 -5.64 -28.53
C GLY A 71 14.65 -4.12 -28.73
N ILE A 72 15.04 -3.35 -27.71
CA ILE A 72 14.92 -1.89 -27.72
C ILE A 72 16.05 -1.31 -28.58
N THR A 73 15.71 -0.55 -29.61
CA THR A 73 16.69 0.23 -30.37
C THR A 73 16.98 1.55 -29.65
N VAL A 74 18.26 1.84 -29.42
CA VAL A 74 18.72 3.09 -28.77
C VAL A 74 19.80 3.77 -29.60
N SER A 75 19.98 5.07 -29.42
CA SER A 75 21.04 5.83 -30.11
C SER A 75 22.44 5.44 -29.60
N ALA A 76 23.48 5.81 -30.35
CA ALA A 76 24.86 5.60 -29.92
C ALA A 76 25.16 6.32 -28.60
N GLU A 77 24.68 7.56 -28.45
CA GLU A 77 24.84 8.37 -27.23
C GLU A 77 24.15 7.71 -26.03
N THR A 78 22.94 7.17 -26.24
CA THR A 78 22.20 6.45 -25.19
C THR A 78 22.96 5.19 -24.77
N MET A 79 23.52 4.45 -25.72
CA MET A 79 24.30 3.26 -25.43
C MET A 79 25.58 3.58 -24.64
N GLU A 80 26.24 4.70 -24.93
CA GLU A 80 27.38 5.18 -24.11
C GLU A 80 26.95 5.50 -22.68
N LEU A 81 25.80 6.14 -22.48
CA LEU A 81 25.25 6.36 -21.13
C LEU A 81 24.95 5.05 -20.40
N ILE A 82 24.45 4.03 -21.11
CA ILE A 82 24.11 2.72 -20.53
C ILE A 82 25.36 1.94 -20.09
N LYS A 83 26.47 2.11 -20.81
CA LYS A 83 27.76 1.49 -20.46
C LYS A 83 28.41 2.12 -19.22
N MET A 84 28.06 3.35 -18.86
CA MET A 84 28.60 3.98 -17.66
C MET A 84 27.99 3.38 -16.40
N GLU A 85 28.86 3.02 -15.44
CA GLU A 85 28.41 2.54 -14.14
C GLU A 85 27.88 3.67 -13.26
N THR A 86 26.93 3.30 -12.41
CA THR A 86 26.42 4.11 -11.32
C THR A 86 27.28 3.91 -10.06
N PRO A 87 27.33 4.89 -9.15
CA PRO A 87 28.00 4.72 -7.85
C PRO A 87 27.51 3.47 -7.09
N SER A 88 28.39 2.50 -6.91
CA SER A 88 28.14 1.28 -6.14
C SER A 88 28.35 1.46 -4.63
N GLU A 89 29.02 2.54 -4.22
CA GLU A 89 29.30 2.88 -2.82
C GLU A 89 29.15 4.40 -2.60
N LEU A 90 28.64 4.78 -1.42
CA LEU A 90 28.48 6.17 -1.01
C LEU A 90 28.90 6.34 0.45
N ASN A 91 29.90 7.19 0.70
CA ASN A 91 30.45 7.41 2.05
C ASN A 91 29.98 8.72 2.70
N ASN A 92 29.23 9.55 1.97
CA ASN A 92 28.77 10.87 2.42
C ASN A 92 27.27 10.93 2.70
N VAL A 93 26.58 9.79 2.81
CA VAL A 93 25.12 9.76 3.02
C VAL A 93 24.75 9.09 4.34
N ARG A 94 23.79 9.69 5.04
CA ARG A 94 23.03 9.04 6.13
C ARG A 94 21.55 9.11 5.80
N THR A 95 20.88 7.96 5.77
CA THR A 95 19.45 7.88 5.44
C THR A 95 18.63 7.45 6.64
N LYS A 96 17.50 8.10 6.87
CA LYS A 96 16.51 7.73 7.88
C LYS A 96 15.12 7.73 7.27
N ILE A 97 14.43 6.60 7.37
CA ILE A 97 13.00 6.51 7.05
C ILE A 97 12.21 7.02 8.26
N THR A 98 11.38 8.03 8.05
CA THR A 98 10.58 8.68 9.10
C THR A 98 9.08 8.52 8.93
N GLY A 99 8.63 8.09 7.74
CA GLY A 99 7.31 7.50 7.57
C GLY A 99 7.35 6.35 6.58
N SER A 100 6.62 5.28 6.89
CA SER A 100 6.33 4.16 6.01
C SER A 100 5.11 3.41 6.53
N VAL A 101 4.60 2.46 5.74
CA VAL A 101 3.48 1.61 6.15
C VAL A 101 3.78 0.83 7.44
N THR A 102 5.05 0.43 7.65
CA THR A 102 5.51 -0.20 8.90
C THR A 102 5.34 0.74 10.09
N GLN A 103 5.69 2.01 9.93
CA GLN A 103 5.53 3.02 10.98
C GLN A 103 4.06 3.39 11.20
N LEU A 104 3.23 3.34 10.16
CA LEU A 104 1.78 3.49 10.26
C LEU A 104 1.15 2.35 11.08
N CYS A 105 1.53 1.09 10.80
CA CYS A 105 1.11 -0.06 11.61
C CYS A 105 1.54 0.08 13.07
N ALA A 106 2.78 0.49 13.34
CA ALA A 106 3.26 0.70 14.71
C ALA A 106 2.51 1.83 15.44
N ALA A 107 2.09 2.88 14.73
CA ALA A 107 1.24 3.93 15.29
C ALA A 107 -0.17 3.40 15.62
N ALA A 108 -0.77 2.63 14.71
CA ALA A 108 -2.07 1.99 14.94
C ALA A 108 -2.02 1.00 16.11
N GLU A 109 -0.95 0.21 16.22
CA GLU A 109 -0.74 -0.74 17.31
C GLU A 109 -0.71 -0.05 18.68
N ARG A 110 0.05 1.05 18.81
CA ARG A 110 0.06 1.86 20.04
C ARG A 110 -1.33 2.43 20.36
N THR A 111 -2.00 2.99 19.36
CA THR A 111 -3.35 3.56 19.52
C THR A 111 -4.34 2.49 19.99
N CYS A 112 -4.28 1.28 19.45
CA CYS A 112 -5.14 0.17 19.88
C CYS A 112 -4.92 -0.20 21.35
N ARG A 113 -3.66 -0.23 21.83
CA ARG A 113 -3.35 -0.47 23.25
C ARG A 113 -3.97 0.60 24.15
N GLU A 114 -3.83 1.87 23.76
CA GLU A 114 -4.38 3.02 24.50
C GLU A 114 -5.92 2.95 24.58
N LEU A 115 -6.57 2.41 23.54
CA LEU A 115 -8.01 2.19 23.49
C LEU A 115 -8.47 0.88 24.18
N GLY A 116 -7.56 0.14 24.81
CA GLY A 116 -7.87 -1.08 25.56
C GLY A 116 -8.04 -2.35 24.74
N TYR A 117 -7.49 -2.39 23.51
CA TYR A 117 -7.37 -3.60 22.72
C TYR A 117 -6.00 -4.24 22.92
N GLU A 118 -5.93 -5.57 22.81
CA GLU A 118 -4.68 -6.31 22.63
C GLU A 118 -4.39 -6.41 21.12
N PRO A 119 -3.39 -5.66 20.60
CA PRO A 119 -3.15 -5.62 19.16
C PRO A 119 -2.24 -6.76 18.69
N VAL A 120 -2.47 -7.20 17.47
CA VAL A 120 -1.65 -8.14 16.71
C VAL A 120 -1.39 -7.55 15.33
N VAL A 121 -0.15 -7.13 15.06
CA VAL A 121 0.25 -6.73 13.71
C VAL A 121 0.48 -7.99 12.88
N LEU A 122 -0.40 -8.23 11.91
CA LEU A 122 -0.35 -9.38 11.01
C LEU A 122 0.76 -9.22 9.97
N THR A 123 0.87 -8.04 9.36
CA THR A 123 1.84 -7.75 8.32
C THR A 123 1.92 -6.24 8.04
N ALA A 124 3.04 -5.79 7.49
CA ALA A 124 3.21 -4.47 6.86
C ALA A 124 3.50 -4.60 5.35
N SER A 125 3.19 -5.78 4.77
CA SER A 125 3.47 -6.14 3.39
C SER A 125 2.25 -6.77 2.69
N LEU A 126 1.03 -6.38 3.08
CA LEU A 126 -0.20 -6.87 2.47
C LEU A 126 -0.24 -6.48 0.98
N ARG A 127 -0.38 -7.45 0.08
CA ARG A 127 -0.27 -7.24 -1.38
C ARG A 127 -1.09 -8.24 -2.21
N CYS A 128 -2.30 -8.54 -1.75
CA CYS A 128 -3.24 -9.43 -2.43
C CYS A 128 -4.43 -8.65 -2.99
N GLN A 129 -5.42 -9.37 -3.53
CA GLN A 129 -6.67 -8.75 -3.95
C GLN A 129 -7.45 -8.22 -2.73
N ALA A 130 -7.97 -7.00 -2.84
CA ALA A 130 -8.68 -6.31 -1.75
C ALA A 130 -9.82 -7.14 -1.13
N ARG A 131 -10.68 -7.71 -1.98
CA ARG A 131 -11.81 -8.56 -1.54
C ARG A 131 -11.36 -9.79 -0.74
N GLU A 132 -10.25 -10.40 -1.14
CA GLU A 132 -9.71 -11.60 -0.48
C GLU A 132 -9.11 -11.24 0.88
N ALA A 133 -8.45 -10.08 0.98
CA ALA A 133 -8.00 -9.54 2.26
C ALA A 133 -9.18 -9.29 3.22
N GLY A 134 -10.31 -8.77 2.71
CA GLY A 134 -11.53 -8.54 3.50
C GLY A 134 -12.09 -9.84 4.07
N SER A 135 -12.31 -10.85 3.21
CA SER A 135 -12.79 -12.16 3.65
C SER A 135 -11.82 -12.88 4.59
N PHE A 136 -10.50 -12.72 4.37
CA PHE A 136 -9.49 -13.25 5.29
C PHE A 136 -9.57 -12.61 6.69
N LEU A 137 -9.73 -11.29 6.78
CA LEU A 137 -9.94 -10.62 8.06
C LEU A 137 -11.24 -11.07 8.73
N ALA A 138 -12.33 -11.22 7.97
CA ALA A 138 -13.58 -11.75 8.53
C ALA A 138 -13.43 -13.18 9.07
N SER A 139 -12.64 -14.03 8.40
CA SER A 139 -12.32 -15.39 8.88
C SER A 139 -11.55 -15.37 10.21
N ILE A 140 -10.62 -14.42 10.39
CA ILE A 140 -9.95 -14.20 11.68
C ILE A 140 -10.98 -13.78 12.73
N ALA A 141 -11.90 -12.87 12.38
CA ALA A 141 -12.94 -12.43 13.31
C ALA A 141 -13.83 -13.58 13.78
N GLN A 142 -14.24 -14.47 12.88
CA GLN A 142 -15.02 -15.66 13.20
C GLN A 142 -14.29 -16.57 14.19
N TYR A 143 -12.99 -16.82 13.97
CA TYR A 143 -12.17 -17.64 14.88
C TYR A 143 -12.07 -17.03 16.28
N TYR A 144 -11.90 -15.71 16.38
CA TYR A 144 -11.74 -15.01 17.66
C TYR A 144 -13.06 -14.49 18.26
N ASN A 145 -14.22 -14.85 17.71
CA ASN A 145 -15.51 -14.31 18.19
C ASN A 145 -15.80 -14.69 19.65
N SER A 146 -15.30 -15.82 20.15
CA SER A 146 -15.46 -16.22 21.56
C SER A 146 -14.38 -15.66 22.50
N SER A 147 -13.47 -14.82 22.00
CA SER A 147 -12.44 -14.18 22.84
C SER A 147 -13.09 -13.42 23.99
N GLU A 148 -12.54 -13.56 25.19
CA GLU A 148 -12.91 -12.73 26.36
C GLU A 148 -12.19 -11.37 26.35
N LYS A 149 -11.19 -11.20 25.49
CA LYS A 149 -10.40 -9.98 25.36
C LYS A 149 -10.83 -9.16 24.15
N SER A 150 -10.75 -7.84 24.29
CA SER A 150 -10.79 -6.91 23.16
C SER A 150 -9.52 -7.08 22.30
N LEU A 151 -9.66 -7.43 21.02
CA LEU A 151 -8.54 -7.72 20.11
C LEU A 151 -8.53 -6.75 18.92
N ALA A 152 -7.34 -6.39 18.45
CA ALA A 152 -7.15 -5.59 17.24
C ALA A 152 -6.14 -6.26 16.30
N PHE A 153 -6.57 -6.68 15.11
CA PHE A 153 -5.68 -7.23 14.09
C PHE A 153 -5.36 -6.18 13.05
N ILE A 154 -4.07 -5.91 12.82
CA ILE A 154 -3.60 -4.79 12.01
C ILE A 154 -2.83 -5.33 10.82
N ALA A 155 -3.20 -4.90 9.60
CA ALA A 155 -2.49 -5.21 8.38
C ALA A 155 -2.23 -3.93 7.57
N GLY A 156 -0.98 -3.67 7.27
CA GLY A 156 -0.56 -2.60 6.37
C GLY A 156 -0.03 -3.15 5.05
N GLY A 157 -0.18 -2.39 3.99
CA GLY A 157 0.39 -2.69 2.68
C GLY A 157 -0.33 -1.91 1.58
N GLU A 158 -0.47 -2.51 0.41
CA GLU A 158 -1.23 -1.95 -0.71
C GLU A 158 -1.90 -3.08 -1.47
N THR A 159 -3.21 -3.19 -1.32
CA THR A 159 -3.99 -4.22 -2.02
C THR A 159 -4.28 -3.80 -3.45
N VAL A 160 -4.71 -4.76 -4.28
CA VAL A 160 -5.11 -4.48 -5.66
C VAL A 160 -6.57 -4.85 -5.90
N VAL A 161 -7.20 -4.14 -6.83
CA VAL A 161 -8.55 -4.46 -7.30
C VAL A 161 -8.46 -4.98 -8.72
N GLN A 162 -9.06 -6.15 -8.96
CA GLN A 162 -9.31 -6.61 -10.32
C GLN A 162 -10.61 -5.98 -10.82
N LEU A 163 -10.49 -5.02 -11.75
CA LEU A 163 -11.64 -4.36 -12.36
C LEU A 163 -12.36 -5.33 -13.32
N LYS A 164 -13.60 -5.66 -13.01
CA LYS A 164 -14.52 -6.46 -13.84
C LYS A 164 -15.76 -5.65 -14.23
N GLY A 165 -16.22 -4.76 -13.35
CA GLY A 165 -17.41 -3.94 -13.51
C GLY A 165 -17.13 -2.51 -13.93
N LYS A 166 -18.18 -1.68 -13.84
CA LYS A 166 -18.15 -0.24 -14.16
C LYS A 166 -18.54 0.63 -12.96
N GLY A 167 -18.54 0.05 -11.76
CA GLY A 167 -18.89 0.73 -10.53
C GLY A 167 -17.85 1.76 -10.09
N LYS A 168 -18.15 2.39 -8.96
CA LYS A 168 -17.27 3.32 -8.27
C LYS A 168 -16.81 2.70 -6.95
N GLY A 169 -15.51 2.82 -6.66
CA GLY A 169 -14.91 2.32 -5.42
C GLY A 169 -13.40 2.36 -5.48
N GLY A 170 -12.78 1.84 -4.43
CA GLY A 170 -11.35 1.65 -4.33
C GLY A 170 -11.03 0.37 -3.55
N ARG A 171 -9.74 0.11 -3.39
CA ARG A 171 -9.23 -1.12 -2.78
C ARG A 171 -9.58 -1.20 -1.30
N ASN A 172 -9.50 -0.10 -0.56
CA ASN A 172 -9.80 -0.06 0.87
C ASN A 172 -11.31 -0.20 1.12
N GLN A 173 -12.12 0.41 0.26
CA GLN A 173 -13.57 0.25 0.24
C GLN A 173 -13.99 -1.19 -0.09
N GLU A 174 -13.40 -1.82 -1.11
CA GLU A 174 -13.69 -3.22 -1.45
C GLU A 174 -13.28 -4.19 -0.34
N LEU A 175 -12.12 -3.96 0.30
CA LEU A 175 -11.66 -4.77 1.43
C LEU A 175 -12.65 -4.70 2.60
N ALA A 176 -13.06 -3.50 3.00
CA ALA A 176 -14.03 -3.32 4.07
C ALA A 176 -15.37 -3.99 3.71
N LEU A 177 -15.93 -3.69 2.53
CA LEU A 177 -17.23 -4.24 2.12
C LEU A 177 -17.21 -5.78 2.01
N ALA A 178 -16.10 -6.37 1.57
CA ALA A 178 -15.96 -7.83 1.47
C ALA A 178 -16.00 -8.53 2.84
N ALA A 179 -15.63 -7.86 3.92
CA ALA A 179 -15.75 -8.41 5.27
C ALA A 179 -17.20 -8.42 5.79
N ALA A 180 -18.07 -7.54 5.29
CA ALA A 180 -19.40 -7.28 5.86
C ALA A 180 -20.33 -8.51 5.87
N GLU A 181 -20.23 -9.38 4.86
CA GLU A 181 -21.07 -10.58 4.75
C GLU A 181 -20.79 -11.57 5.88
N ASP A 182 -19.51 -11.79 6.16
CA ASP A 182 -19.00 -12.85 7.04
C ASP A 182 -18.93 -12.43 8.52
N ILE A 183 -19.00 -11.12 8.80
CA ILE A 183 -19.02 -10.59 10.18
C ILE A 183 -20.44 -10.31 10.70
N SER A 184 -21.50 -10.45 9.88
CA SER A 184 -22.85 -9.97 10.26
C SER A 184 -23.45 -10.64 11.49
N GLU A 185 -23.11 -11.92 11.70
CA GLU A 185 -23.61 -12.74 12.81
C GLU A 185 -22.64 -12.78 14.00
N LEU A 186 -21.60 -11.94 13.98
CA LEU A 186 -20.62 -11.85 15.07
C LEU A 186 -21.02 -10.78 16.08
N ASP A 187 -20.40 -10.82 17.25
CA ASP A 187 -20.66 -9.86 18.32
C ASP A 187 -19.61 -8.77 18.33
N ASN A 188 -20.02 -7.49 18.24
CA ASN A 188 -19.15 -6.31 18.40
C ASN A 188 -17.84 -6.37 17.59
N VAL A 189 -17.96 -6.73 16.31
CA VAL A 189 -16.85 -6.78 15.35
C VAL A 189 -16.96 -5.61 14.38
N ALA A 190 -15.82 -5.01 14.05
CA ALA A 190 -15.73 -4.02 12.99
C ALA A 190 -14.46 -4.22 12.15
N VAL A 191 -14.56 -3.95 10.85
CA VAL A 191 -13.42 -3.92 9.93
C VAL A 191 -13.41 -2.59 9.23
N PHE A 192 -12.25 -1.93 9.21
CA PHE A 192 -12.05 -0.75 8.39
C PHE A 192 -10.72 -0.80 7.66
N SER A 193 -10.65 -0.06 6.58
CA SER A 193 -9.45 0.08 5.76
C SER A 193 -9.38 1.48 5.19
N ILE A 194 -8.19 2.08 5.20
CA ILE A 194 -7.95 3.47 4.77
C ILE A 194 -6.65 3.59 3.99
N GLY A 195 -6.68 4.43 2.96
CA GLY A 195 -5.51 4.95 2.27
C GLY A 195 -4.96 6.15 3.04
N SER A 196 -3.66 6.13 3.35
CA SER A 196 -3.04 7.17 4.17
C SER A 196 -2.97 8.54 3.48
N ASP A 197 -3.15 8.61 2.16
CA ASP A 197 -3.26 9.84 1.38
C ASP A 197 -4.64 10.53 1.46
N GLY A 198 -5.62 9.84 2.05
CA GLY A 198 -6.97 10.31 2.19
C GLY A 198 -7.86 10.05 0.97
N THR A 199 -7.39 9.25 0.02
CA THR A 199 -8.13 8.87 -1.19
C THR A 199 -8.06 7.36 -1.44
N ASP A 200 -9.13 6.80 -1.97
CA ASP A 200 -9.21 5.39 -2.33
C ASP A 200 -9.95 5.22 -3.65
N GLY A 201 -9.21 4.79 -4.68
CA GLY A 201 -9.69 4.79 -6.06
C GLY A 201 -10.06 6.19 -6.57
N PRO A 202 -10.87 6.31 -7.64
CA PRO A 202 -11.37 7.58 -8.15
C PRO A 202 -12.54 8.11 -7.30
N THR A 203 -12.32 8.29 -5.99
CA THR A 203 -13.34 8.71 -5.03
C THR A 203 -12.83 9.80 -4.07
N ASP A 204 -13.74 10.43 -3.33
CA ASP A 204 -13.46 11.39 -2.26
C ASP A 204 -13.30 10.75 -0.87
N ALA A 205 -13.42 9.42 -0.79
CA ALA A 205 -13.24 8.65 0.43
C ALA A 205 -11.81 8.14 0.54
N ALA A 206 -11.29 8.06 1.76
CA ALA A 206 -10.03 7.40 2.06
C ALA A 206 -10.18 5.88 2.14
N GLY A 207 -11.41 5.37 2.29
CA GLY A 207 -11.65 3.95 2.43
C GLY A 207 -13.04 3.66 2.99
N GLY A 208 -13.16 2.54 3.70
CA GLY A 208 -14.43 2.02 4.17
C GLY A 208 -14.37 1.43 5.59
N TYR A 209 -15.52 1.42 6.22
CA TYR A 209 -15.82 0.82 7.52
C TYR A 209 -17.06 -0.06 7.38
N VAL A 210 -17.02 -1.22 8.02
CA VAL A 210 -18.16 -2.11 8.17
C VAL A 210 -18.18 -2.70 9.57
N ASP A 211 -19.38 -3.03 10.03
CA ASP A 211 -19.64 -3.72 11.30
C ASP A 211 -20.72 -4.80 11.11
N THR A 212 -21.09 -5.43 12.21
CA THR A 212 -22.09 -6.51 12.25
C THR A 212 -23.48 -6.06 11.76
N GLY A 213 -23.79 -4.75 11.85
CA GLY A 213 -25.06 -4.18 11.37
C GLY A 213 -25.10 -3.85 9.89
N THR A 214 -23.94 -3.72 9.25
CA THR A 214 -23.80 -3.23 7.87
C THR A 214 -24.59 -4.05 6.86
N LYS A 215 -24.52 -5.38 6.93
CA LYS A 215 -25.24 -6.29 6.01
C LYS A 215 -26.75 -6.06 6.04
N LYS A 216 -27.32 -5.91 7.25
CA LYS A 216 -28.75 -5.66 7.45
C LYS A 216 -29.18 -4.34 6.81
N ILE A 217 -28.40 -3.27 7.02
CA ILE A 217 -28.70 -1.96 6.44
C ILE A 217 -28.70 -2.01 4.91
N LEU A 218 -27.73 -2.72 4.31
CA LEU A 218 -27.65 -2.87 2.87
C LEU A 218 -28.82 -3.70 2.30
N SER A 219 -29.17 -4.81 2.96
CA SER A 219 -30.26 -5.67 2.51
C SER A 219 -31.63 -4.97 2.60
N GLU A 220 -31.88 -4.19 3.65
CA GLU A 220 -33.09 -3.35 3.79
C GLU A 220 -33.20 -2.29 2.67
N LYS A 221 -32.06 -1.87 2.09
CA LYS A 221 -32.00 -0.96 0.94
C LYS A 221 -31.97 -1.69 -0.42
N GLY A 222 -32.11 -3.01 -0.44
CA GLY A 222 -32.06 -3.82 -1.65
C GLY A 222 -30.67 -3.90 -2.29
N ILE A 223 -29.60 -3.60 -1.54
CA ILE A 223 -28.21 -3.66 -2.00
C ILE A 223 -27.62 -5.02 -1.63
N ASP A 224 -27.24 -5.77 -2.66
CA ASP A 224 -26.58 -7.07 -2.53
C ASP A 224 -25.06 -6.89 -2.53
N ILE A 225 -24.39 -7.34 -1.47
CA ILE A 225 -22.94 -7.16 -1.26
C ILE A 225 -22.15 -7.86 -2.38
N PHE A 226 -22.48 -9.11 -2.69
CA PHE A 226 -21.77 -9.90 -3.70
C PHE A 226 -21.86 -9.26 -5.09
N LYS A 227 -23.06 -8.87 -5.53
CA LYS A 227 -23.27 -8.17 -6.81
C LYS A 227 -22.56 -6.82 -6.84
N THR A 228 -22.52 -6.12 -5.72
CA THR A 228 -21.81 -4.84 -5.59
C THR A 228 -20.31 -5.02 -5.82
N LEU A 229 -19.71 -6.03 -5.18
CA LEU A 229 -18.28 -6.34 -5.31
C LEU A 229 -17.95 -6.85 -6.73
N GLU A 230 -18.79 -7.67 -7.35
CA GLU A 230 -18.57 -8.10 -8.74
C GLU A 230 -18.64 -6.94 -9.74
N ASN A 231 -19.44 -5.91 -9.46
CA ASN A 231 -19.50 -4.70 -10.27
C ASN A 231 -18.47 -3.62 -9.86
N ASN A 232 -17.56 -3.89 -8.92
CA ASN A 232 -16.60 -2.92 -8.35
C ASN A 232 -17.27 -1.62 -7.87
N ASN A 233 -18.41 -1.73 -7.17
CA ASN A 233 -19.27 -0.59 -6.82
C ASN A 233 -19.33 -0.30 -5.31
N ALA A 234 -18.25 -0.59 -4.59
CA ALA A 234 -18.21 -0.54 -3.13
C ALA A 234 -18.54 0.85 -2.55
N TYR A 235 -18.21 1.94 -3.26
CA TYR A 235 -18.45 3.31 -2.82
C TYR A 235 -19.92 3.56 -2.47
N TYR A 236 -20.85 3.22 -3.36
CA TYR A 236 -22.27 3.51 -3.16
C TYR A 236 -22.91 2.58 -2.12
N ALA A 237 -22.42 1.34 -1.97
CA ALA A 237 -22.89 0.48 -0.89
C ALA A 237 -22.44 1.05 0.47
N LEU A 238 -21.17 1.38 0.64
CA LEU A 238 -20.67 1.99 1.87
C LEU A 238 -21.33 3.34 2.14
N GLN A 239 -21.61 4.14 1.10
CA GLN A 239 -22.38 5.37 1.27
C GLN A 239 -23.78 5.09 1.81
N ALA A 240 -24.44 4.05 1.29
CA ALA A 240 -25.76 3.66 1.74
C ALA A 240 -25.76 3.12 3.18
N SER A 241 -24.71 2.46 3.64
CA SER A 241 -24.59 2.02 5.05
C SER A 241 -24.01 3.08 6.00
N GLY A 242 -23.54 4.22 5.48
CA GLY A 242 -22.79 5.21 6.27
C GLY A 242 -21.36 4.79 6.60
N GLY A 243 -20.84 3.77 5.91
CA GLY A 243 -19.50 3.20 6.10
C GLY A 243 -18.38 3.86 5.30
N LEU A 244 -18.60 5.00 4.63
CA LEU A 244 -17.51 5.73 3.98
C LEU A 244 -16.64 6.45 5.02
N ILE A 245 -15.32 6.30 4.91
CA ILE A 245 -14.37 7.07 5.71
C ILE A 245 -13.88 8.25 4.86
N ILE A 246 -14.30 9.46 5.23
CA ILE A 246 -13.91 10.70 4.56
C ILE A 246 -12.93 11.47 5.44
N THR A 247 -11.65 11.49 5.07
CA THR A 247 -10.62 12.26 5.78
C THR A 247 -10.30 13.59 5.09
N GLY A 248 -10.58 13.69 3.79
CA GLY A 248 -9.94 14.67 2.91
C GLY A 248 -8.46 14.35 2.69
N PRO A 249 -7.76 15.14 1.86
CA PRO A 249 -6.34 14.94 1.58
C PRO A 249 -5.51 15.15 2.85
N THR A 250 -4.68 14.15 3.19
CA THR A 250 -3.88 14.17 4.43
C THR A 250 -2.53 14.86 4.25
N GLY A 251 -2.07 14.99 3.00
CA GLY A 251 -0.73 15.54 2.67
C GLY A 251 0.42 14.55 2.87
N THR A 252 0.15 13.26 3.06
CA THR A 252 1.16 12.19 3.15
C THR A 252 0.74 10.99 2.30
N ASN A 253 1.65 10.07 1.99
CA ASN A 253 1.29 8.76 1.45
C ASN A 253 2.33 7.72 1.91
N VAL A 254 1.87 6.74 2.67
CA VAL A 254 2.62 5.57 3.15
C VAL A 254 1.77 4.30 2.98
N ASN A 255 1.01 4.23 1.87
CA ASN A 255 0.10 3.15 1.49
C ASN A 255 -1.13 3.02 2.42
N ASP A 256 -1.63 1.80 2.60
CA ASP A 256 -2.91 1.52 3.27
C ASP A 256 -2.74 0.91 4.67
N LEU A 257 -3.74 1.14 5.52
CA LEU A 257 -3.90 0.50 6.83
C LEU A 257 -5.29 -0.14 6.92
N SER A 258 -5.33 -1.43 7.25
CA SER A 258 -6.55 -2.19 7.50
C SER A 258 -6.56 -2.73 8.92
N VAL A 259 -7.68 -2.62 9.61
CA VAL A 259 -7.83 -3.02 11.01
C VAL A 259 -9.13 -3.78 11.20
N LEU A 260 -9.03 -4.95 11.82
CA LEU A 260 -10.14 -5.69 12.40
C LEU A 260 -10.15 -5.43 13.90
N LEU A 261 -11.28 -5.00 14.44
CA LEU A 261 -11.53 -4.81 15.86
C LEU A 261 -12.58 -5.83 16.34
N ILE A 262 -12.31 -6.45 17.48
CA ILE A 262 -13.24 -7.30 18.21
C ILE A 262 -13.34 -6.73 19.61
N LYS A 263 -14.50 -6.19 20.00
CA LYS A 263 -14.69 -5.54 21.31
C LYS A 263 -15.38 -6.47 22.29
N ARG A 264 -14.81 -6.58 23.49
CA ARG A 264 -15.32 -7.35 24.63
C ARG A 264 -15.29 -6.48 25.87
#